data_AF-X1ISQ3-F1
#
_entry.id   AF-X1ISQ3-F1
#
_cell.length_a   1.000
_cell.length_b   1.000
_cell.length_c   1.000
_cell.angle_alpha   90.00
_cell.angle_beta   90.00
_cell.angle_gamma   90.00
#
_symmetry.space_group_name_H-M   'P 1'
#
loop_
_entity.id
_entity.type
_entity.pdbx_description
1 polymer ?
#
loop_
_entity_poly.entity_id
_entity_poly.type
_entity_poly.pdbx_seq_one_letter_code
_entity_poly.pdbx_strand_id
1 'polypeptide(L)'
;EIDKTLKELRQEKSLKPEHKKDIEGLMHYIYYNQEGVNAVDRLKKQGIPVEDLGAVEGNIDKSLANRFKKRGMRWTRQGALSLAKVGEKIVNNEWDSWWPIEADPVGLKSELEKVVSLDFDKDSNDKYDHTYSLPVLSGPHQDRPWVRSLKRLVSIN
;
A
#
# COMPACT_ATOMS: atom_id res chain seq x y z
N GLU A 1 -22.45 6.96 31.96
CA GLU A 1 -21.11 7.45 31.53
C GLU A 1 -21.24 8.53 30.47
N ILE A 2 -21.92 8.26 29.35
CA ILE A 2 -22.18 9.25 28.29
C ILE A 2 -22.88 10.53 28.78
N ASP A 3 -23.88 10.43 29.66
CA ASP A 3 -24.56 11.63 30.20
C ASP A 3 -23.62 12.54 31.00
N LYS A 4 -22.64 11.94 31.70
CA LYS A 4 -21.62 12.67 32.44
C LYS A 4 -20.68 13.36 31.45
N THR A 5 -20.21 12.65 30.43
CA THR A 5 -19.37 13.21 29.35
C THR A 5 -20.05 14.38 28.64
N LEU A 6 -21.34 14.24 28.30
CA LEU A 6 -22.11 15.33 27.65
C LEU A 6 -22.30 16.53 28.58
N LYS A 7 -22.38 16.31 29.90
CA LYS A 7 -22.42 17.40 30.89
C LYS A 7 -21.10 18.15 30.97
N GLU A 8 -19.98 17.44 30.98
CA GLU A 8 -18.63 18.03 30.97
C GLU A 8 -18.36 18.80 29.67
N LEU A 9 -18.73 18.26 28.52
CA LEU A 9 -18.61 18.95 27.22
C LEU A 9 -19.46 20.23 27.17
N ARG A 10 -20.63 20.25 27.82
CA ARG A 10 -21.43 21.49 27.96
C ARG A 10 -20.72 22.55 28.78
N GLN A 11 -20.00 22.17 29.84
CA GLN A 11 -19.21 23.10 30.64
C GLN A 11 -18.01 23.62 29.83
N GLU A 12 -17.29 22.73 29.15
CA GLU A 12 -16.14 23.10 28.31
C GLU A 12 -16.55 24.09 27.20
N LYS A 13 -17.71 23.86 26.58
CA LYS A 13 -18.30 24.77 25.60
C LYS A 13 -18.54 26.18 26.13
N SER A 14 -18.90 26.31 27.40
CA SER A 14 -19.07 27.60 28.07
C SER A 14 -17.74 28.27 28.42
N LEU A 15 -16.70 27.48 28.69
CA LEU A 15 -15.36 27.97 29.05
C LEU A 15 -14.52 28.34 27.82
N LYS A 16 -14.72 27.67 26.68
CA LYS A 16 -13.96 27.85 25.44
C LYS A 16 -14.87 28.20 24.26
N PRO A 17 -15.40 29.44 24.22
CA PRO A 17 -16.31 29.88 23.17
C PRO A 17 -15.70 29.81 21.75
N GLU A 18 -14.38 29.92 21.62
CA GLU A 18 -13.64 29.78 20.37
C GLU A 18 -13.78 28.38 19.74
N HIS A 19 -13.96 27.34 20.55
CA HIS A 19 -14.14 25.95 20.11
C HIS A 19 -15.60 25.48 20.18
N LYS A 20 -16.55 26.41 20.39
CA LYS A 20 -17.97 26.09 20.61
C LYS A 20 -18.54 25.15 19.54
N LYS A 21 -18.25 25.43 18.26
CA LYS A 21 -18.78 24.67 17.12
C LYS A 21 -18.21 23.25 17.08
N ASP A 22 -16.93 23.08 17.37
CA ASP A 22 -16.26 21.78 17.39
C ASP A 22 -16.81 20.93 18.55
N ILE A 23 -16.98 21.55 19.72
CA ILE A 23 -17.55 20.89 20.91
C ILE A 23 -19.02 20.50 20.66
N GLU A 24 -19.82 21.36 20.03
CA GLU A 24 -21.19 21.02 19.60
C GLU A 24 -21.20 19.82 18.63
N GLY A 25 -20.30 19.81 17.65
CA GLY A 25 -20.15 18.70 16.71
C GLY A 25 -19.79 17.40 17.41
N LEU A 26 -18.84 17.43 18.35
CA LEU A 26 -18.45 16.27 19.14
C LEU A 26 -19.60 15.76 20.01
N MET A 27 -20.33 16.64 20.68
CA MET A 27 -21.50 16.27 21.48
C MET A 27 -22.57 15.58 20.62
N HIS A 28 -22.84 16.12 19.43
CA HIS A 28 -23.77 15.54 18.47
C HIS A 28 -23.31 14.14 18.07
N TYR A 29 -22.05 14.00 17.64
CA TYR A 29 -21.47 12.72 17.27
C TYR A 29 -21.61 11.67 18.39
N ILE A 30 -21.21 12.00 19.62
CA ILE A 30 -21.29 11.07 20.76
C ILE A 30 -22.75 10.65 21.03
N TYR A 31 -23.68 11.61 21.01
CA TYR A 31 -25.09 11.32 21.28
C TYR A 31 -25.70 10.37 20.24
N TYR A 32 -25.45 10.63 18.95
CA TYR A 32 -26.00 9.81 17.86
C TYR A 32 -25.25 8.48 17.66
N ASN A 33 -23.99 8.37 18.10
CA ASN A 33 -23.17 7.16 17.95
C ASN A 33 -22.93 6.43 19.29
N GLN A 34 -23.76 6.70 20.31
CA GLN A 34 -23.60 6.18 21.66
C GLN A 34 -23.48 4.65 21.75
N GLU A 35 -24.18 3.91 20.89
CA GLU A 35 -24.11 2.45 20.85
C GLU A 35 -22.75 1.92 20.40
N GLY A 36 -22.05 2.68 19.53
CA GLY A 36 -20.74 2.36 19.01
C GLY A 36 -19.60 2.79 19.93
N VAL A 37 -19.73 3.95 20.58
CA VAL A 37 -18.71 4.50 21.48
C VAL A 37 -18.42 3.59 22.67
N ASN A 38 -19.46 2.96 23.24
CA ASN A 38 -19.31 2.01 24.36
C ASN A 38 -19.28 0.53 23.91
N ALA A 39 -18.99 0.26 22.63
CA ALA A 39 -19.03 -1.10 22.11
C ALA A 39 -17.97 -2.01 22.75
N VAL A 40 -16.81 -1.47 23.15
CA VAL A 40 -15.68 -2.24 23.66
C VAL A 40 -16.06 -3.09 24.88
N ASP A 41 -16.66 -2.50 25.91
CA ASP A 41 -17.05 -3.23 27.12
C ASP A 41 -18.16 -4.23 26.86
N ARG A 42 -19.10 -3.90 25.97
CA ARG A 42 -20.19 -4.80 25.56
C ARG A 42 -19.62 -6.03 24.83
N LEU A 43 -18.73 -5.82 23.88
CA LEU A 43 -18.10 -6.88 23.09
C LEU A 43 -17.19 -7.76 23.96
N LYS A 44 -16.41 -7.17 24.87
CA LYS A 44 -15.62 -7.91 25.87
C LYS A 44 -16.49 -8.78 26.76
N LYS A 45 -17.64 -8.26 27.24
CA LYS A 45 -18.62 -9.05 28.02
C LYS A 45 -19.23 -10.22 27.22
N GLN A 46 -19.33 -10.09 25.90
CA GLN A 46 -19.79 -11.16 25.01
C GLN A 46 -18.68 -12.18 24.68
N GLY A 47 -17.47 -12.01 25.24
CA GLY A 47 -16.33 -12.88 24.94
C GLY A 47 -15.72 -12.63 23.56
N ILE A 48 -16.11 -11.57 22.88
CA ILE A 48 -15.53 -11.19 21.59
C ILE A 48 -14.21 -10.46 21.89
N PRO A 49 -13.07 -10.91 21.35
CA PRO A 49 -11.81 -10.19 21.50
C PRO A 49 -11.94 -8.82 20.84
N VAL A 50 -11.69 -7.78 21.62
CA VAL A 50 -11.67 -6.39 21.15
C VAL A 50 -10.24 -5.90 21.24
N GLU A 51 -9.64 -5.69 20.08
CA GLU A 51 -8.34 -5.03 19.96
C GLU A 51 -8.52 -3.52 20.07
N ASP A 52 -7.54 -2.85 20.66
CA ASP A 52 -7.54 -1.39 20.75
C ASP A 52 -7.32 -0.78 19.36
N LEU A 53 -7.87 0.42 19.13
CA LEU A 53 -7.72 1.16 17.86
C LEU A 53 -6.25 1.30 17.43
N GLY A 54 -5.33 1.41 18.37
CA GLY A 54 -3.89 1.48 18.07
C GLY A 54 -3.33 0.24 17.36
N ALA A 55 -3.88 -0.95 17.62
CA ALA A 55 -3.49 -2.17 16.91
C ALA A 55 -3.97 -2.12 15.45
N VAL A 56 -5.21 -1.67 15.23
CA VAL A 56 -5.78 -1.49 13.89
C VAL A 56 -4.98 -0.45 13.09
N GLU A 57 -4.72 0.72 13.69
CA GLU A 57 -3.95 1.79 13.07
C GLU A 57 -2.52 1.34 12.74
N GLY A 58 -1.85 0.66 13.68
CA GLY A 58 -0.50 0.14 13.48
C GLY A 58 -0.45 -0.90 12.36
N ASN A 59 -1.45 -1.78 12.27
CA ASN A 59 -1.54 -2.76 11.19
C ASN A 59 -1.74 -2.09 9.83
N ILE A 60 -2.64 -1.11 9.71
CA ILE A 60 -2.87 -0.35 8.47
C ILE A 60 -1.62 0.45 8.08
N ASP A 61 -0.95 1.12 9.03
CA ASP A 61 0.25 1.91 8.73
C ASP A 61 1.38 1.02 8.19
N LYS A 62 1.60 -0.14 8.83
CA LYS A 62 2.67 -1.07 8.46
C LYS A 62 2.40 -1.80 7.15
N SER A 63 1.18 -2.29 6.94
CA SER A 63 0.81 -3.11 5.78
C SER A 63 0.50 -2.29 4.53
N LEU A 64 -0.20 -1.16 4.69
CA LEU A 64 -0.70 -0.36 3.57
C LEU A 64 0.05 0.98 3.45
N ALA A 65 0.10 1.80 4.51
CA ALA A 65 0.58 3.18 4.38
C ALA A 65 2.06 3.27 3.96
N ASN A 66 2.90 2.37 4.45
CA ASN A 66 4.31 2.26 4.04
C ASN A 66 4.48 1.96 2.54
N ARG A 67 3.55 1.22 1.93
CA ARG A 67 3.56 0.87 0.49
C ARG A 67 2.97 1.97 -0.39
N PHE A 68 1.91 2.64 0.07
CA PHE A 68 1.19 3.62 -0.73
C PHE A 68 1.72 5.04 -0.60
N LYS A 69 1.99 5.51 0.62
CA LYS A 69 2.21 6.94 0.91
C LYS A 69 3.69 7.28 1.15
N LYS A 70 4.41 6.45 1.91
CA LYS A 70 5.76 6.80 2.41
C LYS A 70 6.91 6.56 1.41
N ARG A 71 6.62 6.04 0.21
CA ARG A 71 7.63 5.74 -0.83
C ARG A 71 7.43 6.49 -2.15
N GLY A 72 6.59 7.53 -2.18
CA GLY A 72 6.45 8.41 -3.35
C GLY A 72 5.78 7.77 -4.58
N MET A 73 5.06 6.68 -4.40
CA MET A 73 4.38 5.96 -5.49
C MET A 73 2.98 6.53 -5.71
N ARG A 74 2.57 6.70 -6.98
CA ARG A 74 1.18 7.04 -7.34
C ARG A 74 0.47 5.77 -7.81
N TRP A 75 -0.63 5.44 -7.13
CA TRP A 75 -1.43 4.25 -7.45
C TRP A 75 -2.82 4.67 -7.90
N THR A 76 -3.32 4.05 -8.96
CA THR A 76 -4.75 4.12 -9.29
C THR A 76 -5.55 3.42 -8.19
N ARG A 77 -6.84 3.74 -8.02
CA ARG A 77 -7.70 3.05 -7.04
C ARG A 77 -7.69 1.53 -7.25
N GLN A 78 -7.73 1.10 -8.51
CA GLN A 78 -7.66 -0.31 -8.86
C GLN A 78 -6.33 -0.94 -8.46
N GLY A 79 -5.20 -0.30 -8.78
CA GLY A 79 -3.87 -0.80 -8.40
C GLY A 79 -3.69 -0.87 -6.88
N ALA A 80 -4.22 0.11 -6.15
CA ALA A 80 -4.20 0.11 -4.70
C ALA A 80 -5.05 -1.03 -4.10
N LEU A 81 -6.23 -1.29 -4.65
CA LEU A 81 -7.07 -2.40 -4.21
C LEU A 81 -6.41 -3.75 -4.48
N SER A 82 -5.84 -3.96 -5.67
CA SER A 82 -5.14 -5.20 -6.00
C SER A 82 -3.98 -5.47 -5.03
N LEU A 83 -3.19 -4.45 -4.72
CA LEU A 83 -2.10 -4.56 -3.75
C LEU A 83 -2.58 -4.78 -2.31
N ALA A 84 -3.68 -4.14 -1.92
CA ALA A 84 -4.27 -4.35 -0.60
C ALA A 84 -4.72 -5.81 -0.42
N LYS A 85 -5.34 -6.41 -1.45
CA LYS A 85 -5.73 -7.83 -1.43
C LYS A 85 -4.53 -8.77 -1.32
N VAL A 86 -3.43 -8.47 -2.02
CA VAL A 86 -2.18 -9.24 -1.86
C VAL A 86 -1.65 -9.10 -0.43
N GLY A 87 -1.62 -7.88 0.12
CA GLY A 87 -1.20 -7.63 1.49
C GLY A 87 -2.05 -8.36 2.52
N GLU A 88 -3.37 -8.37 2.35
CA GLU A 88 -4.32 -9.12 3.17
C GLU A 88 -3.96 -10.61 3.22
N LYS A 89 -3.74 -11.24 2.06
CA LYS A 89 -3.36 -12.65 1.98
C LYS A 89 -2.02 -12.94 2.67
N ILE A 90 -1.04 -12.04 2.55
CA ILE A 90 0.24 -12.17 3.24
C ILE A 90 0.07 -12.06 4.76
N VAL A 91 -0.66 -11.05 5.24
CA VAL A 91 -0.85 -10.81 6.69
C VAL A 91 -1.64 -11.95 7.34
N ASN A 92 -2.60 -12.54 6.63
CA ASN A 92 -3.38 -13.66 7.13
C ASN A 92 -2.65 -15.01 7.03
N ASN A 93 -1.40 -15.05 6.56
CA ASN A 93 -0.65 -16.28 6.25
C ASN A 93 -1.36 -17.20 5.24
N GLU A 94 -2.18 -16.61 4.36
CA GLU A 94 -2.93 -17.33 3.33
C GLU A 94 -2.26 -17.25 1.96
N TRP A 95 -1.19 -16.46 1.83
CA TRP A 95 -0.44 -16.22 0.59
C TRP A 95 -0.13 -17.54 -0.13
N ASP A 96 0.52 -18.47 0.56
CA ASP A 96 0.95 -19.75 -0.04
C ASP A 96 -0.21 -20.67 -0.44
N SER A 97 -1.36 -20.53 0.22
CA SER A 97 -2.57 -21.31 -0.09
C SER A 97 -3.50 -20.64 -1.10
N TRP A 98 -3.23 -19.37 -1.45
CA TRP A 98 -4.15 -18.56 -2.24
C TRP A 98 -4.02 -18.82 -3.74
N TRP A 99 -2.84 -19.20 -4.22
CA TRP A 99 -2.69 -19.70 -5.58
C TRP A 99 -2.96 -21.20 -5.65
N PRO A 100 -3.51 -21.68 -6.78
CA PRO A 100 -3.55 -23.11 -7.06
C PRO A 100 -2.11 -23.67 -7.03
N ILE A 101 -1.93 -24.78 -6.31
CA ILE A 101 -0.66 -25.52 -6.19
C ILE A 101 -0.18 -26.00 -7.58
N GLU A 102 -1.15 -26.33 -8.43
CA GLU A 102 -0.94 -26.51 -9.85
C GLU A 102 -1.08 -25.14 -10.50
N ALA A 103 0.04 -24.42 -10.63
CA ALA A 103 0.13 -23.50 -11.73
C ALA A 103 -0.13 -24.34 -12.99
N ASP A 104 -1.16 -24.01 -13.76
CA ASP A 104 -1.20 -24.42 -15.15
C ASP A 104 0.22 -24.21 -15.68
N PRO A 105 0.87 -25.22 -16.28
CA PRO A 105 2.18 -25.01 -16.85
C PRO A 105 2.02 -23.75 -17.67
N VAL A 106 2.70 -22.68 -17.24
CA VAL A 106 2.70 -21.45 -18.00
C VAL A 106 3.25 -21.97 -19.30
N GLY A 107 2.34 -22.09 -20.28
CA GLY A 107 2.72 -22.27 -21.65
C GLY A 107 3.51 -21.01 -21.87
N LEU A 108 4.82 -21.08 -21.60
CA LEU A 108 5.81 -20.29 -22.24
C LEU A 108 5.46 -20.55 -23.68
N LYS A 109 4.58 -19.70 -24.23
CA LYS A 109 4.52 -19.48 -25.65
C LYS A 109 5.98 -19.21 -25.94
N SER A 110 6.64 -20.22 -26.49
CA SER A 110 8.04 -20.17 -26.91
C SER A 110 8.24 -19.03 -27.90
N GLU A 111 7.14 -18.51 -28.43
CA GLU A 111 6.94 -17.14 -28.87
C GLU A 111 6.88 -16.19 -27.66
N LEU A 112 8.01 -16.04 -26.96
CA LEU A 112 8.34 -14.68 -26.52
C LEU A 112 8.40 -13.93 -27.85
N GLU A 113 7.33 -13.22 -28.22
CA GLU A 113 7.43 -12.21 -29.26
C GLU A 113 8.70 -11.46 -28.87
N LYS A 114 9.71 -11.49 -29.76
CA LYS A 114 10.85 -10.59 -29.61
C LYS A 114 10.19 -9.26 -29.34
N VAL A 115 10.32 -8.77 -28.11
CA VAL A 115 9.94 -7.42 -27.79
C VAL A 115 10.83 -6.66 -28.73
N VAL A 116 10.25 -6.27 -29.88
CA VAL A 116 10.88 -5.37 -30.81
C VAL A 116 11.30 -4.26 -29.89
N SER A 117 12.61 -4.00 -29.92
CA SER A 117 13.25 -2.90 -29.20
C SER A 117 12.21 -1.82 -28.97
N LEU A 118 12.02 -1.39 -27.72
CA LEU A 118 11.39 -0.10 -27.46
C LEU A 118 12.10 0.85 -28.42
N ASP A 119 11.46 1.12 -29.55
CA ASP A 119 11.98 1.99 -30.57
C ASP A 119 11.81 3.34 -29.88
N PHE A 120 12.85 3.72 -29.14
CA PHE A 120 13.04 5.09 -28.71
C PHE A 120 12.96 5.87 -30.02
N ASP A 121 11.87 6.61 -30.15
CA ASP A 121 11.47 7.24 -31.40
C ASP A 121 12.68 7.86 -32.09
N LYS A 122 12.94 7.45 -33.34
CA LYS A 122 13.86 8.12 -34.26
C LYS A 122 13.27 9.48 -34.64
N ASP A 123 13.01 10.33 -33.67
CA ASP A 123 12.70 11.71 -33.96
C ASP A 123 14.03 12.35 -34.39
N SER A 124 14.05 12.86 -35.62
CA SER A 124 15.25 13.32 -36.35
C SER A 124 15.91 14.57 -35.75
N ASN A 125 15.52 14.93 -34.53
CA ASN A 125 15.95 16.11 -33.79
C ASN A 125 16.41 15.75 -32.36
N ASP A 126 16.64 14.47 -32.07
CA ASP A 126 17.07 14.07 -30.73
C ASP A 126 18.56 14.36 -30.52
N LYS A 127 18.84 15.18 -29.51
CA LYS A 127 20.16 15.77 -29.22
C LYS A 127 21.11 14.78 -28.52
N TYR A 128 20.64 13.55 -28.34
CA TYR A 128 21.34 12.51 -27.60
C TYR A 128 21.93 11.49 -28.57
N ASP A 129 23.24 11.29 -28.44
CA ASP A 129 23.97 10.26 -29.17
C ASP A 129 23.43 8.88 -28.74
N HIS A 130 22.87 8.13 -29.68
CA HIS A 130 22.27 6.82 -29.43
C HIS A 130 23.31 5.72 -29.15
N THR A 131 24.60 6.07 -29.06
CA THR A 131 25.69 5.16 -28.67
C THR A 131 25.82 4.98 -27.15
N TYR A 132 24.69 4.87 -26.43
CA TYR A 132 24.76 4.55 -25.01
C TYR A 132 25.13 3.08 -24.79
N SER A 133 26.39 2.83 -24.43
CA SER A 133 26.80 1.56 -23.85
C SER A 133 26.21 1.42 -22.44
N LEU A 134 25.64 0.26 -22.11
CA LEU A 134 25.18 -0.02 -20.75
C LEU A 134 26.38 0.12 -19.78
N PRO A 135 26.36 1.01 -18.76
CA PRO A 135 27.51 1.27 -17.90
C PRO A 135 28.02 0.02 -17.17
N VAL A 136 27.14 -0.96 -16.96
CA VAL A 136 27.49 -2.23 -16.34
C VAL A 136 28.47 -3.07 -17.20
N LEU A 137 28.50 -2.84 -18.52
CA LEU A 137 29.35 -3.59 -19.44
C LEU A 137 30.81 -3.13 -19.45
N SER A 138 31.05 -1.87 -19.09
CA SER A 138 32.37 -1.21 -19.08
C SER A 138 32.80 -0.71 -17.69
N GLY A 139 31.92 -0.76 -16.68
CA GLY A 139 32.16 -0.25 -15.34
C GLY A 139 32.82 -1.24 -14.36
N PRO A 140 32.98 -0.84 -13.08
CA PRO A 140 33.72 -1.58 -12.05
C PRO A 140 33.17 -2.98 -11.73
N HIS A 141 31.94 -3.28 -12.15
CA HIS A 141 31.23 -4.53 -11.86
C HIS A 141 31.07 -5.41 -13.10
N GLN A 142 31.83 -5.15 -14.17
CA GLN A 142 31.78 -5.92 -15.41
C GLN A 142 32.15 -7.40 -15.25
N ASP A 143 32.81 -7.75 -14.16
CA ASP A 143 33.30 -9.08 -13.83
C ASP A 143 32.24 -9.98 -13.16
N ARG A 144 31.13 -9.39 -12.70
CA ARG A 144 30.06 -10.10 -12.00
C ARG A 144 29.45 -11.19 -12.90
N PRO A 145 29.12 -12.39 -12.36
CA PRO A 145 28.63 -13.51 -13.16
C PRO A 145 27.40 -13.20 -14.02
N TRP A 146 26.46 -12.42 -13.49
CA TRP A 146 25.25 -12.03 -14.21
C TRP A 146 25.53 -11.07 -15.39
N VAL A 147 26.56 -10.22 -15.28
CA VAL A 147 26.98 -9.30 -16.35
C VAL A 147 27.60 -10.05 -17.53
N ARG A 148 28.28 -11.18 -17.28
CA ARG A 148 28.79 -12.06 -18.34
C ARG A 148 27.67 -12.71 -19.15
N SER A 149 26.57 -13.09 -18.48
CA SER A 149 25.38 -13.59 -19.17
C SER A 149 24.73 -12.49 -19.99
N LEU A 150 24.68 -11.26 -19.47
CA LEU A 150 24.17 -10.10 -20.20
C LEU A 150 25.04 -9.76 -21.44
N LYS A 151 26.37 -9.77 -21.31
CA LYS A 151 27.32 -9.59 -22.43
C LYS A 151 27.06 -10.59 -23.55
N ARG A 152 26.89 -11.87 -23.22
CA ARG A 152 26.57 -12.91 -24.21
C ARG A 152 25.28 -12.61 -24.95
N LEU A 153 24.22 -12.18 -24.26
CA LEU A 153 22.95 -11.86 -24.90
C LEU A 153 23.04 -10.66 -25.86
N VAL A 154 23.79 -9.63 -25.48
CA VAL A 154 23.97 -8.42 -26.32
C VAL A 154 24.88 -8.69 -27.52
N SER A 155 25.89 -9.55 -27.39
CA SER A 155 26.83 -9.89 -28.47
C SER A 155 26.32 -10.93 -29.48
N ILE A 156 25.13 -11.50 -29.28
CA ILE A 156 24.50 -12.48 -30.21
C ILE A 156 23.69 -11.77 -31.32
N ASN A 157 23.62 -10.43 -31.31
CA ASN A 157 22.96 -9.62 -32.33
C ASN A 157 23.94 -9.10 -33.38
#